data_AF-A0A485MBM3-F1
#
_entry.id   AF-A0A485MBM3-F1
#
_cell.length_a   1.000
_cell.length_b   1.000
_cell.length_c   1.000
_cell.angle_alpha   90.00
_cell.angle_beta   90.00
_cell.angle_gamma   90.00
#
_symmetry.space_group_name_H-M   'P 1'
#
loop_
_entity.id
_entity.type
_entity.pdbx_description
1 polymer ?
#
loop_
_entity_poly.entity_id
_entity_poly.type
_entity_poly.pdbx_seq_one_letter_code
_entity_poly.pdbx_strand_id
1 'polypeptide(L)' 'MLGLLSFGDVTVGFTEEEWQRLDPAQRTLYRDVMLENYSHLVAVGLSIPKPEVILQLEQGEEPWILDSPGQSDP' A
#
# COMPACT_ATOMS: atom_id res chain seq x y z
N MET A 1 -3.94 15.35 -20.94
CA MET A 1 -4.56 14.03 -20.76
C MET A 1 -4.26 13.63 -19.33
N LEU A 2 -5.25 13.65 -18.43
CA LEU A 2 -5.02 13.21 -17.04
C LEU A 2 -4.66 11.73 -17.13
N GLY A 3 -3.41 11.39 -16.84
CA GLY A 3 -3.04 10.00 -16.61
C GLY A 3 -3.91 9.47 -15.48
N LEU A 4 -4.51 8.30 -15.66
CA LEU A 4 -5.34 7.67 -14.65
C LEU A 4 -4.45 7.40 -13.43
N LEU A 5 -4.57 8.21 -12.39
CA LEU A 5 -3.88 7.98 -11.12
C LEU A 5 -4.30 6.62 -10.58
N SER A 6 -3.33 5.75 -10.33
CA SER A 6 -3.53 4.46 -9.70
C SER A 6 -3.13 4.53 -8.23
N PHE A 7 -3.54 3.54 -7.45
CA PHE A 7 -3.12 3.42 -6.06
C PHE A 7 -1.58 3.33 -5.94
N GLY A 8 -0.93 2.59 -6.84
CA GLY A 8 0.53 2.43 -6.85
C GLY A 8 1.31 3.74 -7.00
N ASP A 9 0.72 4.75 -7.66
CA ASP A 9 1.39 6.05 -7.88
C ASP A 9 1.51 6.89 -6.60
N VAL A 10 0.74 6.55 -5.55
CA VAL A 10 0.69 7.31 -4.29
C VAL A 10 1.02 6.46 -3.06
N THR A 11 1.51 5.24 -3.24
CA THR A 11 1.76 4.30 -2.14
C THR A 11 3.21 3.84 -2.08
N VAL A 12 3.63 3.50 -0.87
CA VAL A 12 4.94 2.87 -0.62
C VAL A 12 4.70 1.40 -0.30
N GLY A 13 5.42 0.52 -0.98
CA GLY A 13 5.48 -0.90 -0.65
C GLY A 13 6.69 -1.18 0.23
N PHE A 14 6.58 -2.18 1.09
CA PHE A 14 7.71 -2.72 1.86
C PHE A 14 7.83 -4.22 1.57
N THR A 15 9.06 -4.71 1.44
CA THR A 15 9.30 -6.16 1.54
C THR A 15 9.12 -6.63 2.99
N GLU A 16 9.08 -7.95 3.21
CA GLU A 16 9.00 -8.50 4.57
C GLU A 16 10.18 -8.02 5.43
N GLU A 17 11.41 -8.03 4.90
CA GLU A 17 12.61 -7.61 5.62
C GLU A 17 12.62 -6.11 5.93
N GLU A 18 12.09 -5.28 5.03
CA GLU A 18 11.95 -3.84 5.29
C GLU A 18 10.88 -3.57 6.34
N TRP A 19 9.74 -4.27 6.25
CA TRP A 19 8.66 -4.18 7.23
C TRP A 19 9.12 -4.58 8.63
N GLN A 20 9.93 -5.64 8.76
CA GLN A 20 10.47 -6.07 10.04
C GLN A 20 11.46 -5.07 10.66
N ARG A 21 12.04 -4.16 9.87
CA ARG A 21 12.91 -3.08 10.37
C ARG A 21 12.13 -1.86 10.86
N LEU A 22 10.84 -1.75 10.53
CA LEU A 22 10.01 -0.65 10.98
C LEU A 22 9.68 -0.79 12.47
N ASP A 23 9.82 0.30 13.20
CA ASP A 23 9.33 0.38 14.57
C ASP A 23 7.79 0.46 14.62
N PRO A 24 7.16 0.20 15.79
CA PRO A 24 5.70 0.23 15.91
C PRO A 24 5.05 1.56 15.52
N ALA A 25 5.73 2.69 15.73
CA ALA A 25 5.21 4.00 15.34
C ALA A 25 5.24 4.18 13.82
N GLN A 26 6.30 3.70 13.16
CA GLN A 26 6.39 3.69 11.70
C GLN A 26 5.34 2.78 11.05
N ARG A 27 5.08 1.59 11.61
CA ARG A 27 4.01 0.69 11.12
C ARG A 27 2.62 1.31 11.29
N THR A 28 2.40 2.02 12.40
CA THR A 28 1.15 2.75 12.63
C THR A 28 0.98 3.88 11.63
N LEU A 29 2.03 4.69 11.44
CA LEU A 29 2.02 5.78 10.45
C LEU A 29 1.76 5.25 9.04
N TYR A 30 2.39 4.13 8.67
CA TYR A 30 2.15 3.49 7.39
C TYR A 30 0.68 3.14 7.18
N ARG A 31 0.08 2.48 8.17
CA ARG A 31 -1.34 2.13 8.14
C ARG A 31 -2.22 3.36 7.91
N ASP A 32 -2.00 4.41 8.70
CA ASP A 32 -2.81 5.62 8.63
C ASP A 32 -2.69 6.29 7.25
N VAL A 33 -1.46 6.45 6.75
CA VAL A 33 -1.18 7.08 5.45
C VAL A 33 -1.74 6.26 4.30
N MET A 34 -1.61 4.93 4.30
CA MET A 34 -2.15 4.10 3.22
C MET A 34 -3.67 4.10 3.18
N LEU A 35 -4.34 4.04 4.34
CA LEU A 35 -5.79 4.13 4.42
C LEU A 35 -6.31 5.51 3.99
N GLU A 36 -5.63 6.59 4.40
CA GLU A 36 -5.93 7.95 3.98
C GLU A 36 -5.75 8.13 2.47
N ASN A 37 -4.66 7.61 1.89
CA ASN A 37 -4.42 7.66 0.45
C ASN A 37 -5.51 6.93 -0.34
N TYR A 38 -5.93 5.73 0.09
CA TYR A 38 -7.04 5.02 -0.55
C TYR A 38 -8.34 5.84 -0.48
N SER A 39 -8.65 6.39 0.70
CA SER A 39 -9.85 7.21 0.89
C SER A 39 -9.85 8.44 -0.03
N HIS A 40 -8.72 9.13 -0.16
CA HIS A 40 -8.57 10.28 -1.05
C HIS A 40 -8.76 9.92 -2.51
N LEU A 41 -8.22 8.79 -2.98
CA LEU A 41 -8.41 8.35 -4.37
C LEU A 41 -9.87 8.02 -4.67
N VAL A 42 -10.58 7.37 -3.73
CA VAL A 42 -12.02 7.13 -3.87
C VAL A 42 -12.80 8.45 -3.86
N ALA A 43 -12.42 9.40 -3.00
CA ALA A 43 -13.08 10.70 -2.89
C ALA A 43 -12.94 11.57 -4.16
N VAL A 44 -11.84 11.46 -4.90
CA VAL A 44 -11.67 12.15 -6.20
C VAL A 44 -12.41 11.45 -7.35
N GLY A 45 -13.22 10.42 -7.05
CA GLY A 45 -14.10 9.74 -8.00
C GLY A 45 -13.43 8.63 -8.80
N LEU A 46 -12.25 8.16 -8.39
CA LEU A 46 -11.60 7.01 -9.02
C LEU A 46 -12.26 5.73 -8.52
N SER A 47 -12.80 4.95 -9.44
CA SER A 47 -13.35 3.61 -9.15
C SER A 47 -12.21 2.60 -9.05
N ILE A 48 -11.44 2.66 -7.96
CA ILE A 48 -10.30 1.77 -7.71
C ILE A 48 -10.78 0.54 -6.93
N PRO A 49 -10.59 -0.69 -7.45
CA PRO A 49 -10.86 -1.90 -6.68
C PRO A 49 -9.96 -1.90 -5.43
N LYS A 50 -10.50 -2.32 -4.29
CA LYS A 50 -9.77 -2.24 -3.03
C LYS A 50 -8.48 -3.07 -3.12
N PRO A 51 -7.28 -2.45 -2.98
CA PRO A 51 -6.01 -3.16 -3.03
C PRO A 51 -5.86 -4.15 -1.86
N GLU A 52 -5.10 -5.23 -2.07
CA GLU A 52 -4.83 -6.26 -1.05
C GLU A 52 -4.24 -5.64 0.24
N VAL A 53 -3.27 -4.74 0.08
CA VAL A 53 -2.65 -3.98 1.19
C VAL A 53 -3.69 -3.21 2.01
N ILE A 54 -4.74 -2.65 1.38
CA ILE A 54 -5.82 -1.96 2.09
C ILE A 54 -6.69 -2.96 2.85
N LEU A 55 -7.00 -4.11 2.25
CA LEU A 55 -7.76 -5.17 2.92
C LEU A 55 -7.03 -5.69 4.16
N GLN A 56 -5.73 -5.94 4.05
CA GLN A 56 -4.87 -6.39 5.16
C GLN A 56 -4.82 -5.34 6.27
N LEU A 57 -4.58 -4.07 5.92
CA LEU A 57 -4.51 -2.98 6.89
C LEU A 57 -5.84 -2.75 7.63
N GLU A 58 -6.98 -2.88 6.96
CA GLU A 58 -8.31 -2.80 7.60
C GLU A 58 -8.52 -3.95 8.61
N GLN A 59 -8.04 -5.15 8.28
CA GLN A 59 -8.12 -6.34 9.13
C GLN A 59 -7.08 -6.34 10.26
N GLY A 60 -6.11 -5.42 10.22
CA GLY A 60 -5.01 -5.36 11.19
C GLY A 60 -3.92 -6.40 10.92
N GLU A 61 -3.86 -6.93 9.71
CA GLU A 61 -2.81 -7.81 9.23
C GLU A 61 -1.58 -7.01 8.78
N GLU A 62 -0.46 -7.71 8.59
CA GLU A 62 0.78 -7.09 8.17
C GLU A 62 0.91 -7.09 6.63
N PRO A 63 1.17 -5.94 5.99
CA PRO A 63 0.91 -5.75 4.56
C PRO A 63 2.16 -5.78 3.67
N TRP A 64 3.18 -6.58 4.02
CA TRP A 64 4.39 -6.65 3.19
C TRP A 64 4.12 -7.32 1.84
N ILE A 65 4.89 -6.89 0.85
CA ILE A 65 4.90 -7.50 -0.48
C ILE A 65 5.63 -8.84 -0.35
N LEU A 66 4.95 -9.93 -0.70
CA LEU A 66 5.61 -11.21 -0.90
C LEU A 66 6.44 -11.09 -2.17
N ASP A 67 7.76 -11.09 -2.05
CA ASP A 67 8.66 -11.18 -3.20
C ASP A 67 8.32 -12.45 -3.97
N SER A 68 7.53 -12.31 -5.04
CA SER A 68 7.28 -13.43 -5.93
C SER A 68 8.62 -13.77 -6.62
N PRO A 69 9.12 -15.02 -6.51
CA PRO A 69 10.37 -15.42 -7.15
C PRO A 69 10.14 -15.43 -8.66
N GLY A 70 10.37 -14.27 -9.29
CA GLY A 70 10.02 -14.03 -10.69
C GLY A 70 10.21 -12.59 -11.14
N GLN A 71 10.28 -11.62 -10.24
CA GLN A 71 10.66 -10.25 -10.58
C GLN A 71 12.14 -10.02 -10.30
N SER A 72 12.99 -10.80 -10.98
CA SER A 72 14.34 -10.33 -11.29
C SER A 72 14.20 -9.27 -12.36
N ASP A 73 14.18 -8.00 -11.97
CA ASP A 73 14.44 -6.94 -12.94
C ASP A 73 15.96 -6.88 -13.25
N PRO A 74 16.33 -6.58 -14.52
CA PRO A 74 17.71 -6.55 -15.01
C PRO A 74 18.55 -5.38 -14.49
#